data_AF-A0A967N551-F1
#
_entry.id   AF-A0A967N551-F1
#
_cell.length_a   1.000
_cell.length_b   1.000
_cell.length_c   1.000
_cell.angle_alpha   90.00
_cell.angle_beta   90.00
_cell.angle_gamma   90.00
#
_symmetry.space_group_name_H-M   'P 1'
#
loop_
_entity.id
_entity.type
_entity.pdbx_description
1 polymer ?
#
loop_
_entity_poly.entity_id
_entity_poly.type
_entity_poly.pdbx_seq_one_letter_code
_entity_poly.pdbx_strand_id
1 'polypeptide(L)'
;MSGRSCSRRGFLRSSGAAAAMVWLPGGSKGYTGAEMRARAEEGRIGQEAISKWELDTPALCVDLDAMEANFDRMRETTRRNGIGFRPHVKTHKTPAIAALQIADGAVGICTAKVSEAEAMIEHGVDRVLMTTANVTPFKIRRAMELSRRSGAFVHAVFTEPNARDLSAAAGEAGVTASVVVDVDPGLHRTGIPAGERALALARLVDRLPNLRFRGLLCYDGASQHVEGFEARRARTLETMEAGAETLRLL
;
A
#
# COMPACT_ATOMS: atom_id res chain seq x y z
N MET A 1 14.26 15.64 -21.15
CA MET A 1 15.03 14.99 -20.06
C MET A 1 14.52 13.55 -19.95
N SER A 2 15.35 12.62 -20.39
CA SER A 2 15.02 11.23 -20.73
C SER A 2 14.63 10.41 -19.49
N GLY A 3 13.43 9.84 -19.50
CA GLY A 3 12.91 8.95 -18.46
C GLY A 3 13.74 7.67 -18.35
N ARG A 4 14.18 7.35 -17.13
CA ARG A 4 14.78 6.06 -16.83
C ARG A 4 13.67 5.00 -16.84
N SER A 5 13.52 4.31 -17.96
CA SER A 5 12.81 3.03 -18.02
C SER A 5 13.40 2.09 -16.96
N CYS A 6 12.56 1.62 -16.04
CA CYS A 6 12.90 0.59 -15.07
C CYS A 6 13.04 -0.74 -15.81
N SER A 7 14.17 -0.96 -16.49
CA SER A 7 14.46 -2.24 -17.15
C SER A 7 14.74 -3.33 -16.11
N ARG A 8 14.57 -4.63 -16.46
CA ARG A 8 14.98 -5.83 -15.69
C ARG A 8 16.26 -5.68 -14.85
N ARG A 9 17.23 -4.87 -15.31
CA ARG A 9 18.46 -4.53 -14.57
C ARG A 9 18.23 -3.73 -13.29
N GLY A 10 17.12 -3.03 -13.09
CA GLY A 10 16.84 -2.31 -11.84
C GLY A 10 16.40 -3.25 -10.71
N PHE A 11 15.51 -4.19 -11.03
CA PHE A 11 15.07 -5.23 -10.10
C PHE A 11 16.16 -6.29 -9.85
N LEU A 12 16.90 -6.67 -10.89
CA LEU A 12 18.04 -7.60 -10.80
C LEU A 12 19.39 -6.90 -10.51
N ARG A 13 19.44 -5.59 -10.21
CA ARG A 13 20.69 -4.97 -9.70
C ARG A 13 20.88 -5.13 -8.19
N SER A 14 19.94 -5.77 -7.51
CA SER A 14 20.25 -6.50 -6.28
C SER A 14 20.88 -7.88 -6.55
N SER A 15 21.01 -8.33 -7.82
CA SER A 15 21.53 -9.67 -8.14
C SER A 15 21.50 -10.04 -9.63
N GLY A 16 22.68 -10.13 -10.26
CA GLY A 16 22.82 -10.01 -11.72
C GLY A 16 22.87 -11.27 -12.60
N ALA A 17 22.54 -11.05 -13.87
CA ALA A 17 22.92 -11.79 -15.08
C ALA A 17 22.01 -12.93 -15.57
N ALA A 18 21.56 -12.74 -16.82
CA ALA A 18 20.71 -13.63 -17.59
C ALA A 18 21.52 -14.72 -18.30
N ALA A 19 20.99 -15.93 -18.34
CA ALA A 19 21.39 -16.96 -19.29
C ALA A 19 20.13 -17.60 -19.90
N ALA A 20 20.04 -17.58 -21.23
CA ALA A 20 19.09 -18.40 -21.98
C ALA A 20 19.59 -19.85 -21.93
N MET A 21 18.80 -20.77 -21.39
CA MET A 21 19.09 -22.20 -21.44
C MET A 21 17.96 -22.98 -22.09
N VAL A 22 18.33 -23.71 -23.14
CA VAL A 22 17.58 -24.81 -23.75
C VAL A 22 17.47 -25.94 -22.72
N TRP A 23 16.27 -26.50 -22.53
CA TRP A 23 15.99 -27.51 -21.51
C TRP A 23 16.46 -28.90 -21.97
N LEU A 24 17.49 -29.41 -21.29
CA LEU A 24 17.82 -30.84 -21.19
C LEU A 24 17.70 -31.20 -19.71
N PRO A 25 16.96 -32.26 -19.32
CA PRO A 25 16.80 -32.61 -17.91
C PRO A 25 18.09 -33.23 -17.38
N GLY A 26 18.95 -32.39 -16.79
CA GLY A 26 19.99 -32.82 -15.85
C GLY A 26 19.41 -33.04 -14.45
N GLY A 27 20.13 -33.75 -13.59
CA GLY A 27 19.74 -33.97 -12.19
C GLY A 27 19.48 -32.64 -11.47
N SER A 28 18.34 -32.53 -10.78
CA SER A 28 17.99 -31.36 -9.98
C SER A 28 18.90 -31.25 -8.77
N LYS A 29 19.52 -30.08 -8.52
CA LYS A 29 20.39 -29.90 -7.34
C LYS A 29 19.60 -29.94 -6.04
N GLY A 30 18.37 -29.41 -6.04
CA GLY A 30 17.53 -29.23 -4.85
C GLY A 30 18.10 -28.14 -3.94
N TYR A 31 17.28 -27.15 -3.59
CA TYR A 31 17.62 -26.06 -2.69
C TYR A 31 16.59 -25.96 -1.58
N THR A 32 17.04 -26.15 -0.35
CA THR A 32 16.26 -25.92 0.85
C THR A 32 15.96 -24.44 1.05
N GLY A 33 14.91 -24.12 1.81
CA GLY A 33 14.62 -22.75 2.18
C GLY A 33 15.76 -22.05 2.96
N ALA A 34 16.57 -22.81 3.70
CA ALA A 34 17.73 -22.26 4.42
C ALA A 34 18.85 -21.85 3.46
N GLU A 35 19.19 -22.68 2.48
CA GLU A 35 20.19 -22.37 1.46
C GLU A 35 19.76 -21.16 0.62
N MET A 36 18.48 -21.07 0.27
CA MET A 36 17.95 -19.90 -0.44
C MET A 36 18.03 -18.63 0.40
N ARG A 37 17.74 -18.68 1.71
CA ARG A 37 17.89 -17.52 2.60
C ARG A 37 19.33 -17.06 2.74
N ALA A 38 20.27 -17.99 2.94
CA ALA A 38 21.70 -17.67 2.99
C ALA A 38 22.16 -16.98 1.69
N ARG A 39 21.75 -17.51 0.53
CA ARG A 39 22.00 -16.86 -0.77
C ARG A 39 21.39 -15.45 -0.84
N ALA A 40 20.24 -15.19 -0.22
CA ALA A 40 19.61 -13.88 -0.22
C ALA A 40 20.45 -12.87 0.59
N GLU A 41 20.86 -13.27 1.79
CA GLU A 41 21.66 -12.47 2.72
C GLU A 41 23.03 -12.12 2.11
N GLU A 42 23.61 -13.04 1.34
CA GLU A 42 24.85 -12.85 0.60
C GLU A 42 24.68 -12.06 -0.72
N GLY A 43 23.45 -11.66 -1.09
CA GLY A 43 23.17 -10.95 -2.34
C GLY A 43 23.34 -11.81 -3.61
N ARG A 44 23.30 -13.14 -3.46
CA ARG A 44 23.48 -14.12 -4.54
C ARG A 44 22.20 -14.56 -5.24
N ILE A 45 21.01 -14.31 -4.67
CA ILE A 45 19.73 -14.67 -5.32
C ILE A 45 19.57 -13.90 -6.62
N GLY A 46 19.70 -14.54 -7.78
CA GLY A 46 19.62 -13.88 -9.10
C GLY A 46 20.98 -13.69 -9.78
N GLN A 47 22.09 -14.03 -9.10
CA GLN A 47 23.42 -14.18 -9.68
C GLN A 47 23.60 -15.48 -10.49
N GLU A 48 22.82 -16.49 -10.11
CA GLU A 48 22.71 -17.78 -10.78
C GLU A 48 21.24 -18.02 -11.12
N ALA A 49 20.96 -18.47 -12.34
CA ALA A 49 19.60 -18.89 -12.71
C ALA A 49 19.28 -20.22 -12.00
N ILE A 50 18.37 -20.17 -11.03
CA ILE A 50 17.83 -21.35 -10.35
C ILE A 50 16.46 -21.68 -10.96
N SER A 51 16.25 -22.95 -11.30
CA SER A 51 14.94 -23.40 -11.77
C SER A 51 13.95 -23.47 -10.60
N LYS A 52 12.70 -23.04 -10.79
CA LYS A 52 11.66 -23.19 -9.75
C LYS A 52 11.44 -24.65 -9.32
N TRP A 53 11.79 -25.61 -10.18
CA TRP A 53 11.69 -27.05 -9.91
C TRP A 53 12.78 -27.57 -8.99
N GLU A 54 13.81 -26.76 -8.71
CA GLU A 54 14.86 -27.08 -7.75
C GLU A 54 14.55 -26.53 -6.35
N LEU A 55 13.45 -25.79 -6.17
CA LEU A 55 13.06 -25.26 -4.87
C LEU A 55 12.38 -26.33 -4.01
N ASP A 56 12.76 -26.39 -2.74
CA ASP A 56 12.04 -27.17 -1.75
C ASP A 56 10.58 -26.68 -1.61
N THR A 57 9.64 -27.61 -1.56
CA THR A 57 8.21 -27.31 -1.57
C THR A 57 7.58 -27.51 -0.18
N PRO A 58 6.70 -26.62 0.28
CA PRO A 58 6.03 -25.55 -0.47
C PRO A 58 6.87 -24.26 -0.64
N ALA A 59 6.85 -23.69 -1.84
CA ALA A 59 7.49 -22.41 -2.15
C ALA A 59 6.49 -21.42 -2.79
N LEU A 60 6.36 -20.23 -2.20
CA LEU A 60 5.60 -19.13 -2.80
C LEU A 60 6.46 -18.46 -3.87
N CYS A 61 6.10 -18.66 -5.14
CA CYS A 61 6.78 -18.05 -6.29
C CYS A 61 5.94 -16.92 -6.87
N VAL A 62 6.60 -15.86 -7.32
CA VAL A 62 5.96 -14.75 -8.06
C VAL A 62 6.50 -14.77 -9.49
N ASP A 63 5.60 -14.84 -10.46
CA ASP A 63 5.94 -14.63 -11.86
C ASP A 63 6.16 -13.14 -12.11
N LEU A 64 7.40 -12.76 -12.43
CA LEU A 64 7.79 -11.37 -12.60
C LEU A 64 7.19 -10.75 -13.86
N ASP A 65 7.12 -11.49 -14.97
CA ASP A 65 6.55 -10.97 -16.22
C ASP A 65 5.03 -10.73 -16.02
N ALA A 66 4.34 -11.63 -15.32
CA ALA A 66 2.93 -11.44 -14.96
C ALA A 66 2.71 -10.28 -13.96
N MET A 67 3.63 -10.09 -13.00
CA MET A 67 3.58 -8.98 -12.05
C MET A 67 3.76 -7.64 -12.76
N GLU A 68 4.76 -7.53 -13.63
CA GLU A 68 5.03 -6.32 -14.43
C GLU A 68 3.83 -5.99 -15.34
N ALA A 69 3.25 -6.99 -16.03
CA ALA A 69 2.04 -6.80 -16.82
C ALA A 69 0.84 -6.30 -15.98
N ASN A 70 0.73 -6.73 -14.73
CA ASN A 70 -0.30 -6.22 -13.81
C ASN A 70 -0.05 -4.77 -13.41
N PHE A 71 1.21 -4.35 -13.21
CA PHE A 71 1.56 -2.96 -12.94
C PHE A 71 1.22 -2.08 -14.14
N ASP A 72 1.63 -2.49 -15.33
CA ASP A 72 1.32 -1.82 -16.60
C ASP A 72 -0.18 -1.57 -16.77
N ARG A 73 -1.00 -2.60 -16.51
CA ARG A 73 -2.45 -2.48 -16.59
C ARG A 73 -3.02 -1.48 -15.59
N MET A 74 -2.54 -1.47 -14.34
CA MET A 74 -2.98 -0.51 -13.33
C MET A 74 -2.55 0.92 -13.67
N ARG A 75 -1.30 1.11 -14.10
CA ARG A 75 -0.76 2.41 -14.51
C ARG A 75 -1.53 2.98 -15.69
N GLU A 76 -1.77 2.19 -16.73
CA GLU A 76 -2.50 2.67 -17.92
C GLU A 76 -3.97 2.96 -17.61
N THR A 77 -4.61 2.14 -16.77
CA THR A 77 -6.00 2.37 -16.36
C THR A 77 -6.14 3.67 -15.57
N THR A 78 -5.25 3.90 -14.60
CA THR A 78 -5.30 5.10 -13.74
C THR A 78 -4.93 6.36 -14.51
N ARG A 79 -3.92 6.29 -15.39
CA ARG A 79 -3.53 7.37 -16.30
C ARG A 79 -4.68 7.79 -17.23
N ARG A 80 -5.37 6.85 -17.87
CA ARG A 80 -6.54 7.15 -18.74
C ARG A 80 -7.67 7.87 -18.01
N ASN A 81 -7.84 7.58 -16.73
CA ASN A 81 -8.89 8.19 -15.90
C ASN A 81 -8.40 9.47 -15.19
N GLY A 82 -7.16 9.90 -15.39
CA GLY A 82 -6.62 11.12 -14.76
C GLY A 82 -6.48 11.03 -13.24
N ILE A 83 -6.37 9.81 -12.68
CA ILE A 83 -6.28 9.58 -11.24
C ILE A 83 -4.91 9.02 -10.85
N GLY A 84 -4.45 9.37 -9.65
CA GLY A 84 -3.31 8.69 -9.03
C GLY A 84 -3.71 7.32 -8.46
N PHE A 85 -2.74 6.45 -8.25
CA PHE A 85 -2.97 5.16 -7.59
C PHE A 85 -2.00 4.91 -6.45
N ARG A 86 -2.50 4.23 -5.43
CA ARG A 86 -1.78 3.90 -4.21
C ARG A 86 -2.04 2.42 -3.87
N PRO A 87 -1.19 1.48 -4.33
CA PRO A 87 -1.44 0.06 -4.14
C PRO A 87 -1.34 -0.32 -2.67
N HIS A 88 -2.08 -1.34 -2.29
CA HIS A 88 -2.15 -1.79 -0.91
C HIS A 88 -1.19 -2.96 -0.67
N VAL A 89 -0.20 -2.76 0.19
CA VAL A 89 0.85 -3.76 0.45
C VAL A 89 0.39 -4.93 1.30
N LYS A 90 -0.85 -4.93 1.82
CA LYS A 90 -1.35 -6.06 2.63
C LYS A 90 -1.30 -7.40 1.88
N THR A 91 -1.33 -7.34 0.55
CA THR A 91 -1.29 -8.51 -0.33
C THR A 91 0.09 -9.18 -0.34
N HIS A 92 1.18 -8.41 -0.41
CA HIS A 92 2.54 -8.95 -0.58
C HIS A 92 3.47 -8.69 0.61
N LYS A 93 3.29 -7.58 1.33
CA LYS A 93 4.08 -7.16 2.50
C LYS A 93 5.59 -7.06 2.23
N THR A 94 5.98 -6.92 0.97
CA THR A 94 7.38 -6.85 0.51
C THR A 94 7.76 -5.42 0.13
N PRO A 95 8.71 -4.77 0.83
CA PRO A 95 9.17 -3.42 0.49
C PRO A 95 9.76 -3.31 -0.92
N ALA A 96 10.48 -4.33 -1.40
CA ALA A 96 11.04 -4.34 -2.75
C ALA A 96 9.95 -4.22 -3.84
N ILE A 97 8.82 -4.93 -3.67
CA ILE A 97 7.67 -4.83 -4.60
C ILE A 97 7.00 -3.45 -4.48
N ALA A 98 6.87 -2.90 -3.27
CA ALA A 98 6.34 -1.55 -3.07
C ALA A 98 7.21 -0.47 -3.74
N ALA A 99 8.53 -0.61 -3.67
CA ALA A 99 9.47 0.28 -4.34
C ALA A 99 9.33 0.22 -5.87
N LEU A 100 9.13 -0.97 -6.45
CA LEU A 100 8.83 -1.13 -7.87
C LEU A 100 7.53 -0.44 -8.25
N GLN A 101 6.46 -0.62 -7.47
CA GLN A 101 5.17 0.04 -7.72
C GLN A 101 5.28 1.57 -7.69
N ILE A 102 6.08 2.12 -6.77
CA ILE A 102 6.35 3.57 -6.70
C ILE A 102 7.17 4.03 -7.92
N ALA A 103 8.21 3.28 -8.29
CA ALA A 103 9.00 3.57 -9.48
C ALA A 103 8.15 3.52 -10.76
N ASP A 104 7.10 2.70 -10.75
CA ASP A 104 6.11 2.57 -11.82
C ASP A 104 5.05 3.70 -11.85
N GLY A 105 5.12 4.65 -10.92
CA GLY A 105 4.27 5.84 -10.90
C GLY A 105 3.16 5.81 -9.84
N ALA A 106 3.17 4.86 -8.90
CA ALA A 106 2.30 4.96 -7.73
C ALA A 106 2.64 6.20 -6.91
N VAL A 107 1.62 6.91 -6.41
CA VAL A 107 1.83 8.13 -5.59
C VAL A 107 2.32 7.82 -4.17
N GLY A 108 2.43 6.54 -3.84
CA GLY A 108 2.85 5.96 -2.57
C GLY A 108 2.16 4.60 -2.39
N ILE A 109 2.11 4.07 -1.17
CA ILE A 109 1.44 2.80 -0.86
C ILE A 109 0.44 2.90 0.30
N CYS A 110 -0.43 1.90 0.43
CA CYS A 110 -1.37 1.73 1.53
C CYS A 110 -0.99 0.56 2.45
N THR A 111 -1.09 0.74 3.76
CA THR A 111 -0.91 -0.32 4.78
C THR A 111 -2.16 -0.48 5.63
N ALA A 112 -2.36 -1.68 6.19
CA ALA A 112 -3.52 -1.97 7.04
C ALA A 112 -3.20 -1.83 8.53
N LYS A 113 -1.92 -1.92 8.91
CA LYS A 113 -1.43 -1.93 10.30
C LYS A 113 -0.15 -1.09 10.42
N VAL A 114 0.06 -0.51 11.61
CA VAL A 114 1.29 0.24 11.93
C VAL A 114 2.56 -0.59 11.73
N SER A 115 2.54 -1.89 12.04
CA SER A 115 3.70 -2.77 11.84
C SER A 115 4.07 -3.00 10.37
N GLU A 116 3.08 -2.96 9.47
CA GLU A 116 3.35 -3.02 8.03
C GLU A 116 3.99 -1.71 7.56
N ALA A 117 3.53 -0.57 8.09
CA ALA A 117 4.11 0.73 7.77
C ALA A 117 5.55 0.87 8.29
N GLU A 118 5.84 0.37 9.50
CA GLU A 118 7.20 0.29 10.05
C GLU A 118 8.13 -0.47 9.11
N ALA A 119 7.75 -1.68 8.70
CA ALA A 119 8.57 -2.50 7.81
C ALA A 119 8.82 -1.81 6.45
N MET A 120 7.83 -1.08 5.93
CA MET A 120 7.96 -0.34 4.67
C MET A 120 8.91 0.86 4.82
N ILE A 121 8.71 1.70 5.84
CA ILE A 121 9.50 2.91 6.08
C ILE A 121 10.95 2.56 6.45
N GLU A 122 11.18 1.49 7.22
CA GLU A 122 12.53 0.98 7.52
C GLU A 122 13.34 0.63 6.25
N HIS A 123 12.65 0.24 5.18
CA HIS A 123 13.26 -0.09 3.88
C HIS A 123 13.09 1.02 2.83
N GLY A 124 12.90 2.27 3.27
CA GLY A 124 12.91 3.45 2.40
C GLY A 124 11.60 3.70 1.63
N VAL A 125 10.50 3.05 2.00
CA VAL A 125 9.18 3.28 1.40
C VAL A 125 8.37 4.24 2.27
N ASP A 126 8.58 5.54 2.05
CA ASP A 126 8.14 6.58 2.98
C ASP A 126 6.71 7.11 2.76
N ARG A 127 6.21 7.07 1.53
CA ARG A 127 4.89 7.63 1.16
C ARG A 127 3.79 6.64 1.53
N VAL A 128 3.43 6.53 2.80
CA VAL A 128 2.48 5.53 3.32
C VAL A 128 1.17 6.17 3.79
N LEU A 129 0.04 5.66 3.31
CA LEU A 129 -1.29 5.91 3.90
C LEU A 129 -1.71 4.66 4.66
N MET A 130 -1.96 4.78 5.96
CA MET A 130 -2.52 3.67 6.72
C MET A 130 -4.04 3.77 6.72
N THR A 131 -4.71 2.79 6.10
CA THR A 131 -6.15 2.82 5.80
C THR A 131 -7.02 2.23 6.92
N THR A 132 -6.50 2.22 8.14
CA THR A 132 -7.18 1.72 9.35
C THR A 132 -6.82 2.62 10.51
N ALA A 133 -7.78 2.99 11.37
CA ALA A 133 -7.49 3.84 12.52
C ALA A 133 -6.60 3.17 13.58
N ASN A 134 -5.65 3.93 14.13
CA ASN A 134 -4.92 3.53 15.33
C ASN A 134 -5.67 4.02 16.56
N VAL A 135 -6.24 3.11 17.34
CA VAL A 135 -7.14 3.47 18.46
C VAL A 135 -6.44 3.46 19.82
N THR A 136 -5.48 2.56 20.06
CA THR A 136 -4.86 2.45 21.38
C THR A 136 -3.68 3.41 21.54
N PRO A 137 -3.41 3.93 22.76
CA PRO A 137 -2.29 4.84 23.00
C PRO A 137 -0.94 4.27 22.51
N PHE A 138 -0.72 2.97 22.68
CA PHE A 138 0.48 2.29 22.18
C PHE A 138 0.62 2.35 20.65
N LYS A 139 -0.47 2.09 19.90
CA LYS A 139 -0.46 2.15 18.43
C LYS A 139 -0.33 3.58 17.94
N ILE A 140 -0.99 4.53 18.59
CA ILE A 140 -0.91 5.96 18.28
C ILE A 140 0.53 6.47 18.43
N ARG A 141 1.19 6.17 19.55
CA ARG A 141 2.61 6.56 19.76
C ARG A 141 3.54 6.01 18.67
N ARG A 142 3.38 4.73 18.31
CA ARG A 142 4.15 4.12 17.21
C ARG A 142 3.91 4.82 15.87
N ALA A 143 2.67 5.19 15.57
CA ALA A 143 2.35 5.90 14.34
C ALA A 143 2.85 7.36 14.32
N MET A 144 2.95 8.02 15.48
CA MET A 144 3.61 9.32 15.57
C MET A 144 5.10 9.22 15.32
N GLU A 145 5.76 8.16 15.78
CA GLU A 145 7.16 7.89 15.44
C GLU A 145 7.35 7.73 13.92
N LEU A 146 6.41 7.04 13.24
CA LEU A 146 6.42 6.97 11.78
C LEU A 146 6.23 8.33 11.12
N SER A 147 5.40 9.20 11.69
CA SER A 147 5.18 10.56 11.17
C SER A 147 6.41 11.45 11.36
N ARG A 148 7.17 11.22 12.44
CA ARG A 148 8.45 11.89 12.70
C ARG A 148 9.53 11.45 11.71
N ARG A 149 9.61 10.14 11.44
CA ARG A 149 10.58 9.54 10.51
C ARG A 149 10.23 9.81 9.05
N SER A 150 8.94 9.78 8.70
CA SER A 150 8.42 10.09 7.38
C SER A 150 7.35 11.18 7.46
N GLY A 151 7.69 12.38 7.00
CA GLY A 151 6.73 13.48 6.89
C GLY A 151 5.60 13.24 5.88
N ALA A 152 5.61 12.09 5.18
CA ALA A 152 4.60 11.68 4.22
C ALA A 152 3.65 10.58 4.76
N PHE A 153 3.78 10.17 6.03
CA PHE A 153 2.86 9.21 6.65
C PHE A 153 1.48 9.83 6.89
N VAL A 154 0.42 9.14 6.45
CA VAL A 154 -0.97 9.59 6.56
C VAL A 154 -1.78 8.61 7.40
N HIS A 155 -2.50 9.13 8.40
CA HIS A 155 -3.37 8.39 9.31
C HIS A 155 -4.82 8.43 8.83
N ALA A 156 -5.61 7.41 9.17
CA ALA A 156 -7.06 7.43 9.01
C ALA A 156 -7.75 7.60 10.37
N VAL A 157 -8.85 8.36 10.41
CA VAL A 157 -9.73 8.51 11.59
C VAL A 157 -11.19 8.40 11.18
N PHE A 158 -12.05 7.91 12.07
CA PHE A 158 -13.50 7.91 11.84
C PHE A 158 -14.33 8.24 13.09
N THR A 159 -13.67 8.64 14.19
CA THR A 159 -14.35 9.10 15.40
C THR A 159 -13.68 10.36 15.94
N GLU A 160 -14.48 11.22 16.57
CA GLU A 160 -13.97 12.42 17.24
C GLU A 160 -12.96 12.10 18.35
N PRO A 161 -13.21 11.15 19.29
CA PRO A 161 -12.24 10.80 20.32
C PRO A 161 -10.89 10.39 19.72
N ASN A 162 -10.89 9.57 18.67
CA ASN A 162 -9.65 9.13 18.04
C ASN A 162 -8.89 10.28 17.36
N ALA A 163 -9.59 11.21 16.72
CA ALA A 163 -8.98 12.41 16.15
C ALA A 163 -8.31 13.28 17.24
N ARG A 164 -8.96 13.44 18.39
CA ARG A 164 -8.40 14.18 19.54
C ARG A 164 -7.17 13.48 20.13
N ASP A 165 -7.22 12.15 20.27
CA ASP A 165 -6.08 11.36 20.75
C ASP A 165 -4.86 11.48 19.81
N LEU A 166 -5.09 11.44 18.48
CA LEU A 166 -4.02 11.67 17.50
C LEU A 166 -3.47 13.11 17.58
N SER A 167 -4.33 14.12 17.73
CA SER A 167 -3.94 15.53 17.86
C SER A 167 -3.05 15.76 19.08
N ALA A 168 -3.41 15.18 20.23
CA ALA A 168 -2.63 15.27 21.46
C ALA A 168 -1.27 14.58 21.31
N ALA A 169 -1.26 13.34 20.80
CA ALA A 169 -0.03 12.58 20.60
C ALA A 169 0.90 13.21 19.55
N ALA A 170 0.35 13.82 18.50
CA ALA A 170 1.13 14.57 17.51
C ALA A 170 1.81 15.80 18.16
N GLY A 171 1.11 16.50 19.05
CA GLY A 171 1.67 17.59 19.86
C GLY A 171 2.80 17.13 20.78
N GLU A 172 2.60 16.05 21.53
CA GLU A 172 3.63 15.44 22.38
C GLU A 172 4.87 15.01 21.57
N ALA A 173 4.67 14.51 20.36
CA ALA A 173 5.74 14.09 19.47
C ALA A 173 6.41 15.25 18.71
N GLY A 174 5.86 16.48 18.78
CA GLY A 174 6.35 17.64 18.05
C GLY A 174 6.18 17.54 16.53
N VAL A 175 5.13 16.87 16.05
CA VAL A 175 4.85 16.67 14.62
C VAL A 175 3.47 17.21 14.24
N THR A 176 3.27 17.52 12.96
CA THR A 176 1.92 17.71 12.39
C THR A 176 1.52 16.47 11.60
N ALA A 177 0.60 15.68 12.12
CA ALA A 177 0.16 14.43 11.50
C ALA A 177 -0.79 14.70 10.33
N SER A 178 -0.52 14.12 9.16
CA SER A 178 -1.45 14.15 8.02
C SER A 178 -2.58 13.14 8.24
N VAL A 179 -3.84 13.55 8.07
CA VAL A 179 -5.01 12.73 8.41
C VAL A 179 -6.04 12.73 7.28
N VAL A 180 -6.59 11.56 6.96
CA VAL A 180 -7.82 11.40 6.18
C VAL A 180 -8.96 10.94 7.08
N VAL A 181 -10.19 11.31 6.73
CA VAL A 181 -11.40 10.80 7.39
C VAL A 181 -11.87 9.55 6.64
N ASP A 182 -11.91 8.40 7.33
CA ASP A 182 -12.49 7.15 6.82
C ASP A 182 -14.01 7.24 6.88
N VAL A 183 -14.65 7.12 5.72
CA VAL A 183 -16.08 7.27 5.49
C VAL A 183 -16.66 5.91 5.14
N ASP A 184 -17.76 5.55 5.81
CA ASP A 184 -18.56 4.37 5.49
C ASP A 184 -19.55 4.72 4.36
N PRO A 185 -19.41 4.11 3.17
CA PRO A 185 -20.38 4.29 2.08
C PRO A 185 -21.59 3.36 2.21
N GLY A 186 -21.76 2.66 3.34
CA GLY A 186 -22.89 1.76 3.59
C GLY A 186 -22.51 0.29 3.75
N LEU A 187 -21.22 -0.03 3.96
CA LEU A 187 -20.78 -1.39 4.28
C LEU A 187 -20.83 -1.71 5.77
N HIS A 188 -20.88 -0.69 6.63
CA HIS A 188 -20.94 -0.85 8.08
C HIS A 188 -19.79 -1.69 8.67
N ARG A 189 -18.60 -1.56 8.06
CA ARG A 189 -17.38 -2.25 8.48
C ARG A 189 -16.51 -1.34 9.35
N THR A 190 -16.08 -0.22 8.79
CA THR A 190 -15.35 0.88 9.43
C THR A 190 -15.80 2.18 8.77
N GLY A 191 -15.42 3.31 9.37
CA GLY A 191 -15.72 4.63 8.82
C GLY A 191 -16.89 5.30 9.50
N ILE A 192 -16.92 6.63 9.41
CA ILE A 192 -18.04 7.44 9.88
C ILE A 192 -19.11 7.45 8.78
N PRO A 193 -20.41 7.43 9.10
CA PRO A 193 -21.45 7.52 8.07
C PRO A 193 -21.24 8.75 7.18
N ALA A 194 -21.39 8.54 5.88
CA ALA A 194 -21.36 9.58 4.86
C ALA A 194 -22.33 10.76 5.15
N GLY A 195 -22.09 11.90 4.50
CA GLY A 195 -22.88 13.13 4.63
C GLY A 195 -22.42 14.04 5.77
N GLU A 196 -23.36 14.66 6.46
CA GLU A 196 -23.12 15.68 7.49
C GLU A 196 -22.24 15.19 8.65
N ARG A 197 -22.31 13.90 9.01
CA ARG A 197 -21.46 13.34 10.07
C ARG A 197 -19.99 13.32 9.68
N ALA A 198 -19.69 12.87 8.47
CA ALA A 198 -18.34 12.91 7.91
C ALA A 198 -17.83 14.35 7.75
N LEU A 199 -18.68 15.28 7.28
CA LEU A 199 -18.36 16.71 7.19
C LEU A 199 -18.01 17.31 8.56
N ALA A 200 -18.79 16.99 9.59
CA ALA A 200 -18.54 17.47 10.95
C ALA A 200 -17.19 16.97 11.48
N LEU A 201 -16.85 15.69 11.25
CA LEU A 201 -15.55 15.14 11.64
C LEU A 201 -14.39 15.74 10.83
N ALA A 202 -14.55 15.95 9.52
CA ALA A 202 -13.55 16.61 8.69
C ALA A 202 -13.26 18.04 9.17
N ARG A 203 -14.31 18.82 9.46
CA ARG A 203 -14.19 20.17 10.05
C ARG A 203 -13.54 20.15 11.44
N LEU A 204 -13.77 19.11 12.23
CA LEU A 204 -13.08 18.95 13.51
C LEU A 204 -11.58 18.69 13.27
N VAL A 205 -11.22 17.74 12.39
CA VAL A 205 -9.82 17.41 12.07
C VAL A 205 -9.07 18.64 11.56
N ASP A 206 -9.70 19.46 10.72
CA ASP A 206 -9.12 20.69 10.17
C ASP A 206 -8.84 21.77 11.24
N ARG A 207 -9.64 21.79 12.32
CA ARG A 207 -9.46 22.75 13.44
C ARG A 207 -8.55 22.24 14.55
N LEU A 208 -8.32 20.93 14.65
CA LEU A 208 -7.51 20.37 15.71
C LEU A 208 -6.03 20.75 15.52
N PRO A 209 -5.32 21.17 16.59
CA PRO A 209 -3.91 21.47 16.49
C PRO A 209 -3.13 20.20 16.13
N ASN A 210 -1.97 20.35 15.50
CA ASN A 210 -1.05 19.26 15.15
C ASN A 210 -1.62 18.22 14.16
N LEU A 211 -2.81 18.44 13.59
CA LEU A 211 -3.35 17.64 12.50
C LEU A 211 -3.39 18.47 11.21
N ARG A 212 -3.25 17.79 10.08
CA ARG A 212 -3.45 18.35 8.74
C ARG A 212 -4.45 17.49 7.99
N PHE A 213 -5.62 18.03 7.69
CA PHE A 213 -6.62 17.32 6.88
C PHE A 213 -6.11 17.11 5.44
N ARG A 214 -6.28 15.88 4.92
CA ARG A 214 -5.81 15.45 3.59
C ARG A 214 -6.92 14.92 2.69
N GLY A 215 -8.16 14.93 3.15
CA GLY A 215 -9.32 14.46 2.40
C GLY A 215 -9.99 13.24 3.02
N LEU A 216 -10.72 12.51 2.19
CA LEU A 216 -11.53 11.35 2.60
C LEU A 216 -10.89 10.03 2.15
N LEU A 217 -11.09 9.00 2.95
CA LEU A 217 -10.87 7.60 2.61
C LEU A 217 -12.24 6.93 2.56
N CYS A 218 -12.55 6.21 1.48
CA CYS A 218 -13.83 5.52 1.33
C CYS A 218 -13.56 4.20 0.60
N TYR A 219 -13.93 3.07 1.22
CA TYR A 219 -13.57 1.74 0.71
C TYR A 219 -14.79 0.84 0.57
N ASP A 220 -15.11 0.44 -0.67
CA ASP A 220 -16.11 -0.57 -0.98
C ASP A 220 -15.46 -1.95 -1.14
N GLY A 221 -15.47 -2.71 -0.04
CA GLY A 221 -15.00 -4.08 -0.02
C GLY A 221 -15.97 -5.09 -0.66
N ALA A 222 -17.27 -4.80 -0.65
CA ALA A 222 -18.29 -5.74 -1.11
C ALA A 222 -18.30 -5.86 -2.64
N SER A 223 -18.10 -4.75 -3.36
CA SER A 223 -17.99 -4.79 -4.81
C SER A 223 -16.78 -5.56 -5.33
N GLN A 224 -15.72 -5.74 -4.53
CA GLN A 224 -14.50 -6.44 -4.97
C GLN A 224 -14.75 -7.91 -5.35
N HIS A 225 -15.80 -8.52 -4.80
CA HIS A 225 -16.17 -9.92 -5.01
C HIS A 225 -17.33 -10.11 -6.00
N VAL A 226 -17.84 -9.04 -6.61
CA VAL A 226 -18.88 -9.15 -7.63
C VAL A 226 -18.27 -9.64 -8.94
N GLU A 227 -18.75 -10.77 -9.44
CA GLU A 227 -18.31 -11.34 -10.72
C GLU A 227 -18.85 -10.53 -11.91
N GLY A 228 -18.01 -10.35 -12.93
CA GLY A 228 -18.34 -9.55 -14.11
C GLY A 228 -18.12 -8.05 -13.93
N PHE A 229 -17.56 -7.41 -14.97
CA PHE A 229 -17.21 -5.98 -14.93
C PHE A 229 -18.45 -5.09 -14.79
N GLU A 230 -19.49 -5.32 -15.59
CA GLU A 230 -20.70 -4.47 -15.58
C GLU A 230 -21.44 -4.53 -14.25
N ALA A 231 -21.64 -5.72 -13.69
CA ALA A 231 -22.28 -5.89 -12.40
C ALA A 231 -21.48 -5.22 -11.27
N ARG A 232 -20.15 -5.39 -11.27
CA ARG A 232 -19.25 -4.72 -10.32
C ARG A 232 -19.31 -3.21 -10.45
N ARG A 233 -19.32 -2.69 -11.67
CA ARG A 233 -19.40 -1.26 -11.97
C ARG A 233 -20.70 -0.67 -11.45
N ALA A 234 -21.84 -1.30 -11.75
CA ALA A 234 -23.15 -0.85 -11.28
C ALA A 234 -23.20 -0.75 -9.75
N ARG A 235 -22.81 -1.83 -9.04
CA ARG A 235 -22.77 -1.84 -7.58
C ARG A 235 -21.80 -0.80 -6.98
N THR A 236 -20.62 -0.64 -7.60
CA THR A 236 -19.61 0.32 -7.12
C THR A 236 -20.14 1.75 -7.25
N LEU A 237 -20.82 2.07 -8.35
CA LEU A 237 -21.39 3.41 -8.57
C LEU A 237 -22.48 3.72 -7.54
N GLU A 238 -23.38 2.77 -7.29
CA GLU A 238 -24.42 2.88 -6.26
C GLU A 238 -23.81 3.05 -4.86
N THR A 239 -22.88 2.17 -4.47
CA THR A 239 -22.30 2.18 -3.12
C THR A 239 -21.48 3.46 -2.88
N MET A 240 -20.68 3.89 -3.86
CA MET A 240 -19.79 5.05 -3.67
C MET A 240 -20.50 6.40 -3.78
N GLU A 241 -21.77 6.46 -4.19
CA GLU A 241 -22.51 7.71 -4.39
C GLU A 241 -22.52 8.58 -3.13
N ALA A 242 -22.88 8.01 -1.98
CA ALA A 242 -22.90 8.73 -0.70
C ALA A 242 -21.50 9.28 -0.32
N GLY A 243 -20.44 8.52 -0.61
CA GLY A 243 -19.06 8.97 -0.40
C GLY A 243 -18.68 10.13 -1.33
N ALA A 244 -19.09 10.07 -2.59
CA ALA A 244 -18.86 11.14 -3.57
C ALA A 244 -19.64 12.41 -3.23
N GLU A 245 -20.89 12.29 -2.77
CA GLU A 245 -21.69 13.42 -2.27
C GLU A 245 -21.04 14.06 -1.04
N THR A 246 -20.55 13.25 -0.11
CA THR A 246 -19.81 13.75 1.07
C THR A 246 -18.61 14.60 0.66
N LEU A 247 -17.85 14.17 -0.36
CA LEU A 247 -16.71 14.93 -0.87
C LEU A 247 -17.12 16.30 -1.41
N ARG A 248 -18.32 16.44 -1.99
CA ARG A 248 -18.84 17.73 -2.51
C ARG A 248 -19.24 18.72 -1.40
N LEU A 249 -19.38 18.25 -0.16
CA LEU A 249 -19.70 19.10 1.00
C LEU A 249 -18.45 19.76 1.61
N LEU A 250 -17.25 19.28 1.27
CA LEU A 250 -15.95 19.79 1.75
C LEU A 250 -15.48 20.99 0.92
#